data_AF-Q9KJK0-F1
#
_entry.id   AF-Q9KJK0-F1
#
_cell.length_a   1.000
_cell.length_b   1.000
_cell.length_c   1.000
_cell.angle_alpha   90.00
_cell.angle_beta   90.00
_cell.angle_gamma   90.00
#
_symmetry.space_group_name_H-M   'P 1'
#
loop_
_entity.id
_entity.type
_entity.pdbx_description
1 polymer ?
#
loop_
_entity_poly.entity_id
_entity_poly.type
_entity_poly.pdbx_seq_one_letter_code
_entity_poly.pdbx_strand_id
1 'polypeptide(L)' 'MAIISVTSTSVAVNPLKQSQTVGAVLAFLGLKGIMPLLHGSQGCTAFA' A
#
# COMPACT_ATOMS: atom_id res chain seq x y z
N MET A 1 -24.30 15.95 -0.19
CA MET A 1 -23.22 16.89 0.19
C MET A 1 -22.10 16.07 0.83
N ALA A 2 -20.90 16.02 0.25
CA ALA A 2 -19.76 15.37 0.92
C ALA A 2 -19.09 16.38 1.86
N ILE A 3 -18.83 15.97 3.10
CA ILE A 3 -18.09 16.76 4.09
C ILE A 3 -16.61 16.36 3.98
N ILE A 4 -15.73 17.34 3.77
CA ILE A 4 -14.29 17.13 3.67
C ILE A 4 -13.69 17.41 5.05
N SER A 5 -13.15 16.38 5.69
CA SER A 5 -12.45 16.49 6.97
C SER A 5 -10.99 16.08 6.79
N VAL A 6 -10.06 16.99 7.06
CA VAL A 6 -8.61 16.76 6.95
C VAL A 6 -8.03 16.69 8.36
N THR A 7 -7.26 15.64 8.64
CA THR A 7 -6.61 15.45 9.96
C THR A 7 -5.29 16.23 10.02
N SER A 8 -5.08 17.03 11.06
CA SER A 8 -3.86 17.82 11.29
C SER A 8 -2.88 17.18 12.28
N THR A 9 -3.21 16.01 12.84
CA THR A 9 -2.35 15.26 13.77
C THR A 9 -1.26 14.47 13.02
N SER A 10 -0.13 14.23 13.69
CA SER A 10 0.96 13.37 13.20
C SER A 10 0.69 11.87 13.41
N VAL A 11 -0.24 11.51 14.29
CA VAL A 11 -0.59 10.12 14.58
C VAL A 11 -1.63 9.63 13.57
N ALA A 12 -1.32 8.54 12.87
CA ALA A 12 -2.30 7.83 12.05
C ALA A 12 -3.10 6.86 12.94
N VAL A 13 -4.43 7.01 12.94
CA VAL A 13 -5.36 6.10 13.62
C VAL A 13 -6.20 5.43 12.54
N ASN A 14 -6.27 4.09 12.54
CA ASN A 14 -6.98 3.30 11.53
C ASN A 14 -6.70 3.80 10.09
N PRO A 15 -5.43 3.74 9.64
CA PRO A 15 -5.02 4.37 8.40
C PRO A 15 -5.79 3.83 7.21
N LEU A 16 -6.43 4.74 6.47
CA LEU A 16 -7.22 4.38 5.28
C LEU A 16 -6.33 4.10 4.06
N LYS A 17 -5.08 4.62 4.04
CA LYS A 17 -4.11 4.39 2.96
C LYS A 17 -3.20 3.22 3.31
N GLN A 18 -2.92 2.39 2.31
CA GLN A 18 -1.90 1.34 2.37
C GLN A 18 -0.61 1.79 1.68
N SER A 19 0.45 0.99 1.78
CA SER A 19 1.74 1.31 1.16
C SER A 19 1.64 1.35 -0.37
N GLN A 20 2.51 2.14 -1.01
CA GLN A 20 2.57 2.24 -2.47
C GLN A 20 3.03 0.91 -3.11
N THR A 21 3.86 0.13 -2.42
CA THR A 21 4.37 -1.15 -2.92
C THR A 21 3.29 -2.21 -3.05
N VAL A 22 2.31 -2.25 -2.13
CA VAL A 22 1.13 -3.14 -2.24
C VAL A 22 0.39 -2.89 -3.56
N GLY A 23 0.12 -1.62 -3.87
CA GLY A 23 -0.54 -1.24 -5.12
C GLY A 23 0.26 -1.63 -6.37
N ALA A 24 1.59 -1.47 -6.32
CA ALA A 24 2.47 -1.88 -7.41
C ALA A 24 2.47 -3.40 -7.60
N VAL A 25 2.58 -4.17 -6.50
CA VAL A 25 2.52 -5.64 -6.52
C VAL A 25 1.20 -6.11 -7.13
N LEU A 26 0.07 -5.54 -6.69
CA LEU A 26 -1.24 -5.85 -7.27
C LEU A 26 -1.31 -5.59 -8.78
N ALA A 27 -0.73 -4.48 -9.26
CA ALA A 27 -0.68 -4.19 -10.68
C ALA A 27 0.15 -5.23 -11.46
N PHE A 28 1.33 -5.61 -10.94
CA PHE A 28 2.22 -6.57 -11.60
C PHE A 28 1.73 -8.02 -11.53
N LEU A 29 1.02 -8.41 -10.46
CA LEU A 29 0.35 -9.72 -10.36
C LEU A 29 -0.75 -9.90 -11.41
N GLY A 30 -1.28 -8.80 -11.97
CA GLY A 30 -2.19 -8.85 -13.12
C GLY A 30 -1.52 -9.26 -14.44
N LEU A 31 -0.19 -9.32 -14.50
CA LEU A 31 0.57 -9.68 -15.70
C LEU A 31 0.95 -11.16 -15.68
N LYS A 32 0.63 -11.87 -16.78
CA LYS A 32 0.86 -13.32 -16.89
C LYS A 32 2.35 -13.65 -16.77
N GLY A 33 2.70 -14.50 -15.81
CA GLY A 33 4.05 -15.05 -15.63
C GLY A 33 5.04 -14.12 -14.92
N ILE A 34 4.57 -13.03 -14.30
CA ILE A 34 5.42 -12.14 -13.50
C ILE A 34 5.47 -12.58 -12.04
N MET A 35 6.66 -12.48 -11.45
CA MET A 35 6.90 -12.59 -10.02
C MET A 35 7.47 -11.24 -9.52
N PRO A 36 6.66 -10.39 -8.86
CA PRO A 36 7.13 -9.10 -8.34
C PRO A 36 8.17 -9.30 -7.23
N LEU A 37 9.24 -8.51 -7.25
CA LEU A 37 10.27 -8.50 -6.22
C LEU A 37 10.27 -7.13 -5.53
N LEU A 38 10.08 -7.13 -4.21
CA LEU A 38 10.14 -5.92 -3.40
C LEU A 38 11.57 -5.74 -2.87
N HIS A 39 12.24 -4.68 -3.30
CA HIS A 39 13.53 -4.31 -2.72
C HIS A 39 13.32 -3.72 -1.32
N GLY A 40 13.64 -4.50 -0.29
CA GLY A 40 13.45 -4.13 1.10
C GLY A 40 13.65 -5.30 2.05
N SER A 41 13.22 -5.13 3.30
CA SER A 41 13.19 -6.25 4.25
C SER A 41 12.05 -7.21 3.90
N GLN A 42 12.19 -8.48 4.30
CA GLN A 42 11.19 -9.52 4.04
C GLN A 42 9.82 -9.20 4.64
N GLY A 43 9.78 -8.40 5.71
CA GLY A 43 8.53 -7.95 6.34
C GLY A 43 7.65 -7.16 5.37
N CYS A 44 8.24 -6.35 4.48
CA CYS A 44 7.46 -5.64 3.47
C CYS A 44 6.79 -6.59 2.47
N THR A 45 7.44 -7.70 2.12
CA THR A 45 6.88 -8.71 1.21
C THR A 45 5.82 -9.57 1.89
N ALA A 46 5.98 -9.90 3.17
CA ALA A 46 5.07 -10.77 3.90
C ALA A 46 3.65 -10.20 4.07
N PHE A 47 3.50 -8.87 4.01
CA PHE A 47 2.23 -8.16 4.23
C PHE A 47 1.78 -7.32 3.01
N ALA A 48 2.48 -7.43 1.87
CA ALA A 48 2.15 -6.72 0.64
C ALA A 48 1.31 -7.55 -0.34
#